data_AF-A0A351Y5M4-F1
#
_entry.id   AF-A0A351Y5M4-F1
#
_cell.length_a   1.000
_cell.length_b   1.000
_cell.length_c   1.000
_cell.angle_alpha   90.00
_cell.angle_beta   90.00
_cell.angle_gamma   90.00
#
_symmetry.space_group_name_H-M   'P 1'
#
loop_
_entity.id
_entity.type
_entity.pdbx_description
1 polymer ?
#
loop_
_entity_poly.entity_id
_entity_poly.type
_entity_poly.pdbx_seq_one_letter_code
_entity_poly.pdbx_strand_id
1 'polypeptide(L)'
;MDEKKKLLIKILTKLIPYRNLAEGILALMESSYADEKTIDGILLLMNQSITTVKNKKVKEKLQKGTELIKKIQQKENDEKDKENIEDLLDAI
;
A
#
# COMPACT_ATOMS: atom_id res chain seq x y z
N MET A 1 1.81 21.87 -20.00
CA MET A 1 3.16 21.27 -20.15
C MET A 1 4.15 21.60 -19.02
N ASP A 2 4.49 22.87 -18.77
CA ASP A 2 5.69 23.21 -17.98
C ASP A 2 5.60 22.87 -16.47
N GLU A 3 4.43 23.01 -15.85
CA GLU A 3 4.23 22.65 -14.44
C GLU A 3 4.27 21.14 -14.18
N LYS A 4 3.66 20.34 -15.05
CA LYS A 4 3.68 18.87 -14.98
C LYS A 4 5.12 18.35 -15.09
N LYS A 5 5.88 18.90 -16.04
CA LYS A 5 7.30 18.57 -16.23
C LYS A 5 8.13 18.95 -14.99
N LYS A 6 7.97 20.17 -14.47
CA LYS A 6 8.65 20.62 -13.24
C LYS A 6 8.32 19.75 -12.03
N LEU A 7 7.06 19.35 -11.88
CA LEU A 7 6.64 18.44 -10.81
C LEU A 7 7.33 17.08 -10.96
N LEU A 8 7.32 16.51 -12.16
CA LEU A 8 7.92 15.22 -12.43
C LEU A 8 9.43 15.22 -12.16
N ILE A 9 10.14 16.26 -12.62
CA ILE A 9 11.56 16.48 -12.31
C ILE A 9 11.79 16.51 -10.79
N LYS A 10 11.02 17.32 -10.03
CA LYS A 10 11.14 17.39 -8.57
C LYS A 10 10.94 16.03 -7.90
N ILE A 11 9.98 15.23 -8.37
CA ILE A 11 9.73 13.89 -7.82
C ILE A 11 10.91 12.96 -8.15
N LEU A 12 11.38 12.95 -9.39
CA LEU A 12 12.48 12.11 -9.84
C LEU A 12 13.78 12.44 -9.11
N THR A 13 14.13 13.72 -8.93
CA THR A 13 15.30 14.14 -8.15
C THR A 13 15.27 13.60 -6.72
N LYS A 14 14.09 13.61 -6.07
CA LYS A 14 13.93 13.04 -4.73
C LYS A 14 14.00 11.51 -4.71
N LEU A 15 13.73 10.85 -5.84
CA LEU A 15 13.78 9.39 -5.95
C LEU A 15 15.18 8.86 -6.26
N ILE A 16 16.09 9.68 -6.80
CA ILE A 16 17.47 9.30 -7.14
C ILE A 16 18.15 8.49 -6.02
N PRO A 17 18.16 8.93 -4.74
CA PRO A 17 18.87 8.21 -3.67
C PRO A 17 18.31 6.82 -3.38
N TYR A 18 17.07 6.54 -3.81
CA TYR A 18 16.36 5.30 -3.52
C TYR A 18 16.23 4.38 -4.74
N ARG A 19 16.41 4.91 -5.96
CA ARG A 19 16.14 4.22 -7.23
C ARG A 19 17.02 4.77 -8.35
N ASN A 20 18.04 4.01 -8.76
CA ASN A 20 18.94 4.38 -9.86
C ASN A 20 18.22 4.66 -11.19
N LEU A 21 17.09 3.98 -11.45
CA LEU A 21 16.28 4.22 -12.66
C LEU A 21 15.73 5.66 -12.72
N ALA A 22 15.58 6.34 -11.58
CA ALA A 22 15.09 7.71 -11.52
C ALA A 22 16.04 8.69 -12.24
N GLU A 23 17.35 8.44 -12.24
CA GLU A 23 18.31 9.27 -12.99
C GLU A 23 18.09 9.17 -14.49
N GLY A 24 17.89 7.96 -15.02
CA GLY A 24 17.64 7.76 -16.45
C GLY A 24 16.34 8.41 -16.92
N ILE A 25 15.28 8.34 -16.10
CA ILE A 25 14.01 9.00 -16.40
C ILE A 25 14.15 10.52 -16.27
N LEU A 26 14.93 11.01 -15.30
CA LEU A 26 15.21 12.45 -15.17
C LEU A 26 15.93 12.98 -16.40
N ALA A 27 16.96 12.29 -16.87
CA ALA A 27 17.69 12.65 -18.09
C ALA A 27 16.76 12.69 -19.32
N LEU A 28 15.83 11.73 -19.43
CA LEU A 28 14.80 11.75 -20.47
C LEU A 28 13.92 13.00 -20.38
N MET A 29 13.50 13.39 -19.16
CA MET A 29 12.67 14.58 -18.95
C MET A 29 13.42 15.87 -19.25
N GLU A 30 14.70 15.95 -18.93
CA GLU A 30 15.53 17.13 -19.23
C GLU A 30 15.84 17.27 -20.73
N SER A 31 15.78 16.16 -21.48
CA SER A 31 15.95 16.18 -22.93
C SER A 31 14.79 16.85 -23.68
N SER A 32 15.07 17.27 -24.92
CA SER A 32 14.07 17.78 -25.88
C SER A 32 13.16 16.67 -26.44
N TYR A 33 13.43 15.40 -26.14
CA TYR A 33 12.65 14.25 -26.62
C TYR A 33 11.39 13.99 -25.79
N ALA A 34 11.29 14.55 -24.58
CA ALA A 34 10.12 14.39 -23.73
C ALA A 34 9.00 15.33 -24.18
N ASP A 35 8.13 14.81 -25.04
CA ASP A 35 6.88 15.47 -25.42
C ASP A 35 5.81 15.36 -24.29
N GLU A 36 4.71 16.09 -24.45
CA GLU A 36 3.64 16.12 -23.44
C GLU A 36 3.01 14.75 -23.20
N LYS A 37 2.92 13.91 -24.23
CA LYS A 37 2.40 12.54 -24.10
C LYS A 37 3.30 11.67 -23.23
N THR A 38 4.62 11.80 -23.39
CA THR A 38 5.60 11.08 -22.57
C THR A 38 5.49 11.50 -21.12
N ILE A 39 5.39 12.81 -20.85
CA ILE A 39 5.25 13.35 -19.49
C ILE A 39 3.97 12.82 -18.82
N ASP A 40 2.83 12.89 -19.54
CA ASP A 40 1.55 12.42 -19.02
C ASP A 40 1.54 10.90 -18.79
N GLY A 41 2.17 10.13 -19.69
CA GLY A 41 2.30 8.68 -19.55
C GLY A 41 3.11 8.30 -18.30
N ILE A 42 4.23 8.98 -18.04
CA ILE A 42 5.04 8.72 -16.85
C ILE A 42 4.26 9.07 -15.58
N LEU A 43 3.59 10.23 -15.55
CA LEU A 43 2.76 10.62 -14.41
C LEU A 43 1.64 9.61 -14.13
N LEU A 44 0.99 9.10 -15.16
CA LEU A 44 -0.03 8.06 -15.04
C LEU A 44 0.54 6.78 -14.41
N LEU A 45 1.67 6.30 -14.90
CA LEU A 45 2.32 5.09 -14.38
C LEU A 45 2.73 5.25 -12.92
N MET A 46 3.25 6.42 -12.53
CA MET A 46 3.60 6.72 -11.15
C MET A 46 2.35 6.72 -10.24
N ASN A 47 1.26 7.37 -10.67
CA ASN A 47 0.00 7.38 -9.92
C ASN A 47 -0.59 5.98 -9.75
N GLN A 48 -0.59 5.16 -10.80
CA GLN A 48 -1.06 3.78 -10.75
C GLN A 48 -0.21 2.95 -9.77
N SER A 49 1.12 3.10 -9.83
CA SER A 49 2.04 2.40 -8.93
C SER A 49 1.82 2.78 -7.46
N ILE A 50 1.65 4.07 -7.16
CA ILE A 50 1.35 4.57 -5.81
C ILE A 50 0.01 4.01 -5.32
N THR A 51 -1.02 4.05 -6.17
CA THR A 51 -2.36 3.56 -5.84
C THR A 51 -2.35 2.06 -5.55
N THR A 52 -1.63 1.28 -6.36
CA THR A 52 -1.45 -0.17 -6.14
C THR A 52 -0.78 -0.46 -4.81
N VAL A 53 0.31 0.25 -4.47
CA VAL A 53 1.00 0.07 -3.17
C VAL A 53 0.09 0.46 -2.01
N LYS A 54 -0.66 1.57 -2.13
CA LYS A 54 -1.62 2.01 -1.10
C LYS A 54 -2.71 0.96 -0.89
N ASN A 55 -3.31 0.47 -1.98
CA ASN A 55 -4.37 -0.54 -1.92
C ASN A 55 -3.87 -1.86 -1.35
N LYS A 56 -2.65 -2.28 -1.68
CA LYS A 56 -2.01 -3.45 -1.07
C LYS A 56 -1.86 -3.29 0.44
N LYS A 57 -1.33 -2.15 0.91
CA LYS A 57 -1.20 -1.87 2.36
C LYS A 57 -2.56 -1.84 3.07
N VAL A 58 -3.58 -1.27 2.45
CA VAL A 58 -4.95 -1.25 3.01
C VAL A 58 -5.50 -2.68 3.10
N LYS A 59 -5.31 -3.49 2.05
CA LYS A 59 -5.72 -4.89 2.04
C LYS A 59 -5.03 -5.70 3.14
N GLU A 60 -3.73 -5.53 3.31
CA GLU A 60 -2.96 -6.19 4.39
C GLU A 60 -3.46 -5.79 5.79
N LYS A 61 -3.77 -4.50 6.01
CA LYS A 61 -4.34 -4.04 7.29
C LYS A 61 -5.73 -4.64 7.55
N LEU A 62 -6.59 -4.69 6.53
CA LEU A 62 -7.92 -5.30 6.64
C LEU A 62 -7.82 -6.80 6.95
N GLN A 63 -6.92 -7.52 6.28
CA GLN A 63 -6.68 -8.94 6.56
C GLN A 63 -6.25 -9.16 8.02
N LYS A 64 -5.27 -8.39 8.52
CA LYS A 64 -4.87 -8.46 9.94
C LYS A 64 -6.01 -8.13 10.89
N GLY A 65 -6.84 -7.14 10.56
CA GLY A 65 -8.04 -6.81 11.33
C GLY A 65 -9.03 -7.98 11.39
N THR A 66 -9.30 -8.62 10.25
CA THR A 66 -10.20 -9.78 10.20
C THR A 66 -9.64 -11.00 10.93
N GLU A 67 -8.32 -11.23 10.89
CA GLU A 67 -7.66 -12.29 11.65
C GLU A 67 -7.73 -12.04 13.16
N LEU A 68 -7.60 -10.79 13.60
CA LEU A 68 -7.76 -10.43 15.00
C LEU A 68 -9.19 -10.66 15.49
N ILE A 69 -10.20 -10.24 14.72
CA ILE A 69 -11.61 -10.50 15.05
C ILE A 69 -11.88 -12.00 15.16
N LYS A 70 -11.39 -12.81 14.21
CA LYS A 70 -11.53 -14.27 14.27
C LYS A 70 -10.86 -14.88 15.51
N LYS A 71 -9.69 -14.38 15.90
CA LYS A 71 -8.99 -14.84 17.12
C LYS A 71 -9.76 -14.46 18.40
N ILE A 72 -10.38 -13.28 18.43
CA ILE A 72 -11.23 -12.85 19.57
C ILE A 72 -12.46 -13.77 19.66
N GLN A 73 -13.14 -14.01 18.54
CA GLN A 73 -14.32 -14.91 18.50
C GLN A 73 -13.98 -16.35 18.90
N GLN A 74 -12.82 -16.86 18.49
CA GLN A 74 -12.35 -18.19 18.92
C GLN A 74 -12.12 -18.22 20.43
N LYS A 75 -11.46 -17.21 21.01
CA LYS A 75 -11.25 -17.13 22.45
C LYS A 75 -12.56 -17.03 23.24
N GLU A 76 -13.50 -16.21 22.77
CA GLU A 76 -14.82 -16.08 23.41
C GLU A 76 -15.60 -17.40 23.39
N ASN A 77 -15.51 -18.18 22.30
CA ASN A 77 -16.13 -19.49 22.25
C ASN A 77 -15.41 -20.51 23.15
N ASP A 78 -14.08 -20.51 23.15
CA ASP A 78 -13.28 -21.39 24.02
C ASP A 78 -13.51 -21.10 25.51
N GLU A 79 -13.74 -19.83 25.89
CA GLU A 79 -14.08 -19.42 27.25
C GLU A 79 -15.51 -19.83 27.63
N LYS A 80 -16.49 -19.67 26.73
CA LYS A 80 -17.87 -20.15 26.94
C LYS A 80 -17.96 -21.67 27.07
N ASP A 81 -17.18 -22.41 26.30
CA ASP A 81 -17.17 -23.87 26.37
C ASP A 81 -16.57 -24.34 27.70
N LYS A 82 -15.62 -23.61 28.29
CA LYS A 82 -15.08 -23.89 29.62
C LYS A 82 -16.04 -23.59 30.75
N GLU A 83 -16.70 -22.43 30.74
CA GLU A 83 -17.75 -22.10 31.72
C GLU A 83 -18.88 -23.14 31.71
N ASN A 84 -19.33 -23.58 30.52
CA ASN A 84 -20.37 -24.62 30.43
C ASN A 84 -19.91 -25.99 30.99
N ILE A 85 -18.63 -26.32 30.90
CA ILE A 85 -18.08 -27.58 31.46
C ILE A 85 -17.93 -27.48 32.98
N GLU A 86 -17.51 -26.33 33.51
CA GLU A 86 -17.47 -26.08 34.96
C GLU A 86 -18.88 -26.11 35.58
N ASP A 87 -19.85 -25.46 34.96
CA ASP A 87 -21.26 -25.49 35.39
C ASP A 87 -21.86 -26.91 35.39
N LEU A 88 -21.46 -27.76 34.45
CA LEU A 88 -21.87 -29.17 34.39
C LEU A 88 -21.19 -30.04 35.45
N LEU A 89 -19.97 -29.71 35.86
CA LEU A 89 -19.23 -30.44 36.90
C LEU A 89 -19.71 -30.06 38.30
N ASP A 90 -20.08 -28.80 38.53
CA ASP A 90 -20.65 -28.31 39.80
C ASP A 90 -22.08 -28.81 40.05
N ALA A 91 -22.78 -29.29 39.00
CA ALA A 91 -24.13 -29.83 39.07
C ALA A 91 -24.22 -31.33 39.42
N ILE A 92 -23.09 -32.04 39.60
CA ILE A 92 -22.99 -33.47 39.95
C ILE A 92 -22.46 -33.63 41.36
#